data_AF-A0A660N0N4-F1
#
_entry.id   AF-A0A660N0N4-F1
#
_cell.length_a   1.000
_cell.length_b   1.000
_cell.length_c   1.000
_cell.angle_alpha   90.00
_cell.angle_beta   90.00
_cell.angle_gamma   90.00
#
_symmetry.space_group_name_H-M   'P 1'
#
loop_
_entity.id
_entity.type
_entity.pdbx_description
1 polymer ?
#
loop_
_entity_poly.entity_id
_entity_poly.type
_entity_poly.pdbx_seq_one_letter_code
_entity_poly.pdbx_strand_id
1 'polypeptide(L)'
;RAIANGAITSVNPNLPAVLKLNDGYTTDATGKRKSGYSEHPVTVQTQTLSTQDLSLFEGLAQQGALLYAYVTGQFHGLRRQDGKGGDKLVFAAYGETETTEWLVKQVVESWPDWCKVLLWRQH
;
A
#
# COMPACT_ATOMS: atom_id res chain seq x y z
N ARG A 1 9.83 -22.09 -14.54
CA ARG A 1 9.26 -21.02 -13.68
C ARG A 1 7.77 -21.27 -13.35
N ALA A 2 7.35 -22.51 -13.06
CA ALA A 2 5.92 -22.85 -12.88
C ALA A 2 5.58 -23.43 -11.50
N ILE A 3 6.51 -24.13 -10.84
CA ILE A 3 6.21 -24.87 -9.59
C ILE A 3 6.30 -23.95 -8.35
N ALA A 4 7.19 -22.96 -8.34
CA ALA A 4 7.36 -22.10 -7.17
C ALA A 4 6.17 -21.15 -6.92
N ASN A 5 5.40 -20.79 -7.95
CA ASN A 5 4.24 -19.91 -7.79
C ASN A 5 3.00 -20.62 -7.23
N GLY A 6 2.86 -21.94 -7.38
CA GLY A 6 1.70 -22.68 -6.87
C GLY A 6 1.74 -22.91 -5.35
N ALA A 7 2.94 -23.01 -4.76
CA ALA A 7 3.10 -23.24 -3.32
C ALA A 7 3.03 -21.94 -2.50
N ILE A 8 3.31 -20.78 -3.10
CA ILE A 8 3.35 -19.49 -2.39
C ILE A 8 1.93 -18.88 -2.27
N THR A 9 1.07 -19.04 -3.28
CA THR A 9 -0.29 -18.48 -3.25
C THR A 9 -1.24 -19.20 -2.30
N SER A 10 -0.95 -20.43 -1.86
CA SER A 10 -1.76 -21.10 -0.82
C SER A 10 -1.48 -20.57 0.57
N VAL A 11 -0.30 -19.97 0.79
CA VAL A 11 0.12 -19.42 2.09
C VAL A 11 -0.13 -17.92 2.14
N ASN A 12 0.00 -17.21 1.01
CA ASN A 12 -0.29 -15.79 0.92
C ASN A 12 -1.05 -15.48 -0.39
N PRO A 13 -2.39 -15.48 -0.36
CA PRO A 13 -3.19 -15.27 -1.55
C PRO A 13 -3.04 -13.84 -2.08
N ASN A 14 -3.14 -13.70 -3.40
CA ASN A 14 -3.29 -12.41 -4.06
C ASN A 14 -4.62 -11.77 -3.64
N LEU A 15 -4.55 -10.61 -3.02
CA LEU A 15 -5.72 -9.84 -2.61
C LEU A 15 -6.02 -8.77 -3.67
N PRO A 16 -7.28 -8.65 -4.12
CA PRO A 16 -7.68 -7.50 -4.92
C PRO A 16 -7.63 -6.25 -4.03
N ALA A 17 -7.05 -5.17 -4.57
CA ALA A 17 -6.94 -3.90 -3.88
C ALA A 17 -7.23 -2.74 -4.82
N VAL A 18 -7.55 -1.58 -4.23
CA VAL A 18 -7.68 -0.32 -4.96
C VAL A 18 -6.55 0.61 -4.55
N LEU A 19 -5.73 0.99 -5.51
CA LEU A 19 -4.72 2.02 -5.35
C LEU A 19 -5.35 3.39 -5.59
N LYS A 20 -5.37 4.22 -4.54
CA LYS A 20 -5.76 5.62 -4.59
C LYS A 20 -4.49 6.45 -4.76
N LEU A 21 -4.19 6.82 -6.00
CA LEU A 21 -3.06 7.70 -6.31
C LEU A 21 -3.44 9.15 -6.02
N ASN A 22 -2.59 9.87 -5.30
CA ASN A 22 -2.85 11.26 -4.99
C ASN A 22 -2.56 12.15 -6.22
N ASP A 23 -3.60 12.65 -6.86
CA ASP A 23 -3.47 13.56 -8.01
C ASP A 23 -3.10 15.00 -7.57
N GLY A 24 -3.15 15.26 -6.26
CA GLY A 24 -2.88 16.55 -5.63
C GLY A 24 -4.08 17.04 -4.82
N TYR A 25 -4.13 18.36 -4.58
CA TYR A 25 -5.22 18.98 -3.84
C TYR A 25 -5.88 20.05 -4.69
N THR A 26 -7.21 20.12 -4.63
CA THR A 26 -7.97 21.30 -5.06
C THR A 26 -8.41 22.06 -3.82
N THR A 27 -8.34 23.38 -3.88
CA THR A 27 -8.87 24.25 -2.81
C THR A 27 -10.30 24.60 -3.18
N ASP A 28 -11.26 24.25 -2.32
CA ASP A 28 -12.65 24.65 -2.54
C ASP A 28 -12.87 26.15 -2.26
N ALA A 29 -14.05 26.68 -2.64
CA ALA A 29 -14.40 28.08 -2.45
C ALA A 29 -14.42 28.52 -0.96
N THR A 30 -14.41 27.55 -0.04
CA THR A 30 -14.32 27.72 1.41
C THR A 30 -12.89 27.63 1.95
N GLY A 31 -11.87 27.48 1.08
CA GLY A 31 -10.47 27.41 1.47
C GLY A 31 -10.01 26.05 2.00
N LYS A 32 -10.86 25.02 1.97
CA LYS A 32 -10.52 23.67 2.45
C LYS A 32 -9.84 22.89 1.32
N ARG A 33 -8.72 22.23 1.66
CA ARG A 33 -7.99 21.37 0.72
C ARG A 33 -8.71 20.04 0.59
N LYS A 34 -9.22 19.73 -0.60
CA LYS A 34 -9.75 18.40 -0.95
C LYS A 34 -8.69 17.66 -1.75
N SER A 35 -8.21 16.53 -1.22
CA SER A 35 -7.29 15.67 -1.96
C SER A 35 -8.06 15.00 -3.10
N GLY A 36 -7.57 15.14 -4.33
CA GLY A 36 -8.04 14.36 -5.47
C GLY A 36 -7.29 13.04 -5.49
N TYR A 37 -8.02 11.92 -5.57
CA TYR A 37 -7.42 10.62 -5.77
C TYR A 37 -7.96 9.99 -7.06
N SER A 38 -7.06 9.40 -7.86
CA SER A 38 -7.44 8.50 -8.94
C SER A 38 -7.37 7.05 -8.45
N GLU A 39 -8.42 6.28 -8.72
CA GLU A 39 -8.55 4.90 -8.24
C GLU A 39 -8.16 3.91 -9.34
N HIS A 40 -7.26 3.00 -9.02
CA HIS A 40 -6.74 2.00 -9.95
C HIS A 40 -6.85 0.61 -9.32
N PRO A 41 -7.45 -0.37 -10.00
CA PRO A 41 -7.46 -1.75 -9.51
C PRO A 41 -6.03 -2.32 -9.58
N VAL A 42 -5.54 -2.84 -8.46
CA VAL A 42 -4.23 -3.47 -8.33
C VAL A 42 -4.35 -4.80 -7.59
N THR A 43 -3.33 -5.63 -7.72
CA THR A 43 -3.23 -6.87 -6.92
C THR A 43 -2.13 -6.70 -5.89
N VAL A 44 -2.43 -7.04 -4.64
CA VAL A 44 -1.48 -6.97 -3.54
C VAL A 44 -1.26 -8.32 -2.88
N GLN A 45 -0.03 -8.56 -2.44
CA GLN A 45 0.30 -9.63 -1.50
C GLN A 45 0.85 -9.00 -0.24
N THR A 46 0.24 -9.26 0.92
CA THR A 46 0.65 -8.65 2.18
C THR A 46 1.61 -9.54 2.94
N GLN A 47 2.60 -8.95 3.62
CA GLN A 47 3.59 -9.67 4.40
C GLN A 47 3.76 -8.95 5.74
N THR A 48 3.78 -9.73 6.82
CA THR A 48 4.08 -9.21 8.15
C THR A 48 5.53 -8.72 8.23
N LEU A 49 5.76 -7.69 9.03
CA LEU A 49 7.12 -7.21 9.31
C LEU A 49 7.88 -8.20 10.17
N SER A 50 9.17 -8.35 9.92
CA SER A 50 10.06 -9.08 10.82
C SER A 50 10.35 -8.25 12.08
N THR A 51 10.81 -8.88 13.16
CA THR A 51 11.19 -8.20 14.41
C THR A 51 12.28 -7.14 14.21
N GLN A 52 13.18 -7.36 13.23
CA GLN A 52 14.24 -6.42 12.86
C GLN A 52 13.69 -5.20 12.08
N ASP A 53 12.67 -5.41 11.23
CA ASP A 53 12.00 -4.31 10.54
C ASP A 53 11.17 -3.48 11.53
N LEU A 54 10.52 -4.13 12.50
CA LEU A 54 9.74 -3.44 13.52
C LEU A 54 10.59 -2.47 14.34
N SER A 55 11.84 -2.84 14.70
CA SER A 55 12.73 -1.94 15.44
C SER A 55 13.17 -0.72 14.63
N LEU A 56 13.36 -0.87 13.31
CA LEU A 56 13.65 0.26 12.43
C LEU A 56 12.46 1.23 12.33
N PHE A 57 11.24 0.71 12.43
CA PHE A 57 9.99 1.48 12.34
C PHE A 57 9.29 1.68 13.69
N GLU A 58 9.97 1.51 14.81
CA GLU A 58 9.39 1.56 16.17
C GLU A 58 8.62 2.85 16.44
N GLY A 59 9.13 3.99 15.96
CA GLY A 59 8.45 5.29 16.08
C GLY A 59 7.17 5.43 15.24
N LEU A 60 7.02 4.65 14.17
CA LEU A 60 5.83 4.62 13.30
C LEU A 60 4.82 3.54 13.75
N ALA A 61 5.32 2.42 14.28
CA ALA A 61 4.50 1.31 14.78
C ALA A 61 3.71 1.69 16.05
N GLN A 62 4.17 2.70 16.78
CA GLN A 62 3.52 3.19 18.01
C GLN A 62 2.09 3.74 17.80
N GLN A 63 1.69 4.00 16.54
CA GLN A 63 0.41 4.63 16.19
C GLN A 63 -0.49 3.76 15.29
N GLY A 64 -0.11 2.52 14.97
CA GLY A 64 -0.95 1.61 14.17
C GLY A 64 -0.23 0.39 13.63
N ALA A 65 -0.97 -0.47 12.91
CA ALA A 65 -0.41 -1.67 12.29
C ALA A 65 0.42 -1.31 11.05
N LEU A 66 1.61 -1.92 10.94
CA LEU A 66 2.48 -1.83 9.77
C LEU A 66 2.58 -3.17 9.06
N LEU A 67 2.62 -3.15 7.73
CA LEU A 67 2.85 -4.33 6.91
C LEU A 67 3.58 -3.98 5.62
N TYR A 68 4.27 -4.97 5.03
CA TYR A 68 4.74 -4.85 3.66
C TYR A 68 3.66 -5.33 2.69
N ALA A 69 3.56 -4.67 1.54
CA ALA A 69 2.74 -5.17 0.45
C ALA A 69 3.54 -5.18 -0.86
N TYR A 70 3.45 -6.28 -1.60
CA TYR A 70 3.90 -6.38 -2.98
C TYR A 70 2.74 -5.99 -3.88
N VAL A 71 2.89 -4.92 -4.64
CA VAL A 71 1.84 -4.36 -5.49
C VAL A 71 2.20 -4.62 -6.95
N THR A 72 1.25 -5.18 -7.69
CA THR A 72 1.35 -5.46 -9.14
C THR A 72 0.21 -4.77 -9.90
N GLY A 73 0.44 -4.42 -11.17
CA GLY A 73 -0.52 -3.72 -12.02
C GLY A 73 -0.12 -2.26 -12.31
N GLN A 74 -0.72 -1.30 -11.60
CA GLN A 74 -0.52 0.14 -11.80
C GLN A 74 0.50 0.77 -10.81
N PHE A 75 1.64 0.10 -10.60
CA PHE A 75 2.69 0.53 -9.65
C PHE A 75 3.51 1.74 -10.13
N HIS A 76 3.40 2.14 -11.40
CA HIS A 76 4.09 3.33 -11.92
C HIS A 76 3.70 4.62 -11.19
N GLY A 77 2.48 4.70 -10.66
CA GLY A 77 2.04 5.84 -9.84
C GLY A 77 2.77 5.93 -8.51
N LEU A 78 3.03 4.79 -7.85
CA LEU A 78 3.76 4.71 -6.58
C LEU A 78 5.23 5.15 -6.71
N ARG A 79 5.80 5.09 -7.92
CA ARG A 79 7.17 5.60 -8.19
C ARG A 79 7.26 7.12 -8.16
N ARG A 80 6.15 7.86 -8.27
CA ARG A 80 6.16 9.32 -8.21
C ARG A 80 6.18 9.79 -6.76
N GLN A 81 7.37 9.91 -6.21
CA GLN A 81 7.64 10.39 -4.85
C GLN A 81 7.53 11.92 -4.72
N ASP A 82 6.74 12.59 -5.57
CA ASP A 82 6.71 14.06 -5.65
C ASP A 82 5.69 14.64 -4.67
N GLY A 83 6.10 14.85 -3.42
CA GLY A 83 5.64 15.90 -2.49
C GLY A 83 4.13 16.10 -2.23
N LYS A 84 3.27 15.30 -2.87
CA LYS A 84 1.83 15.20 -2.70
C LYS A 84 1.60 14.16 -1.61
N GLY A 85 0.56 14.35 -0.78
CA GLY A 85 0.32 13.46 0.36
C GLY A 85 0.32 11.98 -0.02
N GLY A 86 0.64 11.09 0.92
CA GLY A 86 0.89 9.68 0.61
C GLY A 86 -0.27 8.99 -0.10
N ASP A 87 0.07 8.18 -1.10
CA ASP A 87 -0.86 7.28 -1.79
C ASP A 87 -1.49 6.30 -0.80
N LYS A 88 -2.67 5.78 -1.12
CA LYS A 88 -3.37 4.81 -0.27
C LYS A 88 -3.68 3.53 -1.02
N LEU A 89 -3.64 2.42 -0.31
CA LEU A 89 -4.16 1.13 -0.76
C LEU A 89 -5.38 0.77 0.07
N VAL A 90 -6.43 0.31 -0.58
CA VAL A 90 -7.66 -0.13 0.06
C VAL A 90 -7.87 -1.60 -0.24
N PHE A 91 -7.82 -2.43 0.80
CA PHE A 91 -8.03 -3.87 0.71
C PHE A 91 -8.47 -4.45 2.07
N ALA A 92 -9.05 -5.63 2.05
CA ALA A 92 -9.35 -6.38 3.28
C ALA A 92 -8.09 -7.12 3.74
N ALA A 93 -7.64 -6.85 4.96
CA ALA A 93 -6.45 -7.51 5.51
C ALA A 93 -6.71 -9.02 5.70
N TYR A 94 -5.63 -9.80 5.84
CA TYR A 94 -5.76 -11.24 6.02
C TYR A 94 -6.61 -11.57 7.26
N GLY A 95 -7.68 -12.35 7.07
CA GLY A 95 -8.62 -12.70 8.14
C GLY A 95 -9.70 -11.66 8.42
N GLU A 96 -9.70 -10.53 7.71
CA GLU A 96 -10.74 -9.49 7.79
C GLU A 96 -11.64 -9.55 6.55
N THR A 97 -12.93 -9.24 6.73
CA THR A 97 -13.90 -9.12 5.63
C THR A 97 -14.10 -7.67 5.20
N GLU A 98 -13.74 -6.71 6.06
CA GLU A 98 -13.90 -5.28 5.81
C GLU A 98 -12.67 -4.70 5.12
N THR A 99 -12.90 -3.85 4.13
CA THR A 99 -11.83 -3.12 3.46
C THR A 99 -11.31 -2.01 4.36
N THR A 100 -10.00 -1.95 4.54
CA THR A 100 -9.32 -0.96 5.37
C THR A 100 -8.43 -0.10 4.49
N GLU A 101 -8.25 1.17 4.88
CA GLU A 101 -7.34 2.08 4.19
C GLU A 101 -5.93 1.98 4.78
N TRP A 102 -4.95 1.81 3.90
CA TRP A 102 -3.54 1.71 4.22
C TRP A 102 -2.77 2.82 3.53
N LEU A 103 -2.09 3.65 4.31
CA LEU A 103 -1.24 4.71 3.77
C LEU A 103 0.11 4.11 3.34
N VAL A 104 0.52 4.41 2.11
CA VAL A 104 1.86 4.09 1.60
C VAL A 104 2.85 5.05 2.26
N LYS A 105 3.69 4.53 3.16
CA LYS A 105 4.73 5.31 3.85
C LYS A 105 6.02 5.39 3.05
N GLN A 106 6.40 4.30 2.43
CA GLN A 106 7.66 4.20 1.70
C GLN A 106 7.59 3.12 0.62
N VAL A 107 8.19 3.39 -0.53
CA VAL A 107 8.51 2.36 -1.53
C VAL A 107 9.86 1.76 -1.17
N VAL A 108 9.86 0.49 -0.77
CA VAL A 108 11.05 -0.26 -0.32
C VAL A 108 11.79 -0.84 -1.51
N GLU A 109 11.06 -1.37 -2.49
CA GLU A 109 11.63 -1.92 -3.72
C GLU A 109 10.80 -1.47 -4.92
N SER A 110 11.47 -1.21 -6.04
CA SER A 110 10.80 -0.80 -7.26
C SER A 110 11.37 -1.53 -8.46
N TRP A 111 10.54 -2.40 -9.05
CA TRP A 111 10.87 -3.23 -10.18
C TRP A 111 9.98 -2.88 -11.39
N PRO A 112 10.35 -3.28 -12.62
CA PRO A 112 9.62 -2.88 -13.83
C PRO A 112 8.17 -3.36 -13.92
N ASP A 113 7.75 -4.28 -13.07
CA ASP A 113 6.45 -4.96 -13.09
C ASP A 113 5.76 -4.98 -11.72
N TRP A 114 6.48 -4.65 -10.64
CA TRP A 114 5.97 -4.62 -9.27
C TRP A 114 6.75 -3.68 -8.36
N CYS A 115 6.17 -3.33 -7.21
CA CYS A 115 6.89 -2.65 -6.14
C CYS A 115 6.57 -3.24 -4.78
N LYS A 116 7.52 -3.16 -3.86
CA LYS A 116 7.30 -3.44 -2.44
C LYS A 116 7.13 -2.13 -1.69
N VAL A 117 6.05 -2.01 -0.93
CA VAL A 117 5.74 -0.80 -0.17
C VAL A 117 5.53 -1.13 1.30
N LEU A 118 5.93 -0.18 2.16
CA LEU A 118 5.59 -0.17 3.57
C LEU A 118 4.24 0.54 3.73
N LEU A 119 3.29 -0.18 4.35
CA LEU A 119 1.94 0.29 4.58
C LEU A 119 1.69 0.54 6.06
N TRP A 120 0.90 1.58 6.33
CA TRP A 120 0.44 1.92 7.67
C TRP A 120 -1.09 2.02 7.70
N ARG A 121 -1.73 1.23 8.57
CA ARG A 121 -3.19 1.21 8.70
C ARG A 121 -3.69 2.57 9.19
N GLN A 122 -4.63 3.17 8.46
CA GLN A 122 -5.41 4.31 8.95
C GLN A 122 -6.54 3.79 9.84
N HIS A 123 -6.69 4.36 11.03
CA HIS A 123 -7.87 4.17 11.90
C HIS A 123 -9.06 5.00 11.40
#